data_AF-A0A2I0NMR6-F1
#
_entry.id   AF-A0A2I0NMR6-F1
#
_cell.length_a   1.000
_cell.length_b   1.000
_cell.length_c   1.000
_cell.angle_alpha   90.00
_cell.angle_beta   90.00
_cell.angle_gamma   90.00
#
_symmetry.space_group_name_H-M   'P 1'
#
loop_
_entity.id
_entity.type
_entity.pdbx_description
1 polymer ?
#
loop_
_entity_poly.entity_id
_entity_poly.type
_entity_poly.pdbx_seq_one_letter_code
_entity_poly.pdbx_strand_id
1 'polypeptide(L)'
;AVPIVDVESFNTLVQAVISDNPFGCVDYTTKDGQTIDGVTLNREHYTAKVNFVDGNGKRLGTVSLLSPTIAGFNANAAEILDNTAIKAAMGATAAVRDTNRETYYAQLKCHDSSGDDYYVTFTRKTVRISSYQDDAIRTTVETWADDVTSLD
;
A
#
# COMPACT_ATOMS: atom_id res chain seq x y z
N ALA A 1 -11.47 12.58 6.82
CA ALA A 1 -10.54 12.18 5.75
C ALA A 1 -9.29 13.03 5.59
N VAL A 2 -8.19 12.73 6.28
CA VAL A 2 -6.86 13.17 5.80
C VAL A 2 -6.26 12.04 4.96
N PRO A 3 -6.14 12.17 3.63
CA PRO A 3 -5.62 11.09 2.80
C PRO A 3 -4.20 10.70 3.21
N ILE A 4 -3.88 9.40 3.14
CA ILE A 4 -2.53 8.91 3.37
C ILE A 4 -1.57 9.59 2.36
N VAL A 5 -0.70 10.45 2.91
CA VAL A 5 0.06 11.45 2.14
C VAL A 5 1.22 10.84 1.35
N ASP A 6 1.89 9.84 1.92
CA ASP A 6 3.06 9.19 1.34
C ASP A 6 3.13 7.69 1.69
N VAL A 7 4.10 7.01 1.07
CA VAL A 7 4.29 5.57 1.24
C VAL A 7 4.75 5.21 2.66
N GLU A 8 5.40 6.13 3.36
CA GLU A 8 5.88 5.92 4.73
C GLU A 8 4.72 5.90 5.71
N SER A 9 3.82 6.88 5.63
CA SER A 9 2.57 6.92 6.39
C SER A 9 1.70 5.68 6.10
N PHE A 10 1.65 5.25 4.84
CA PHE A 10 0.96 4.01 4.45
C PHE A 10 1.58 2.78 5.10
N ASN A 11 2.92 2.67 5.09
CA ASN A 11 3.63 1.57 5.70
C ASN A 11 3.41 1.53 7.21
N THR A 12 3.50 2.68 7.89
CA THR A 12 3.26 2.78 9.33
C THR A 12 1.88 2.26 9.70
N LEU A 13 0.84 2.60 8.94
CA LEU A 13 -0.51 2.07 9.15
C LEU A 13 -0.56 0.54 9.00
N VAL A 14 0.02 0.01 7.92
CA VAL A 14 0.03 -1.44 7.66
C VAL A 14 0.80 -2.19 8.75
N GLN A 15 1.95 -1.66 9.17
CA GLN A 15 2.76 -2.25 10.24
C GLN A 15 2.06 -2.20 11.59
N ALA A 16 1.33 -1.12 11.91
CA ALA A 16 0.54 -1.02 13.13
C ALA A 16 -0.54 -2.12 13.20
N VAL A 17 -1.19 -2.43 12.08
CA VAL A 17 -2.17 -3.53 12.03
C VAL A 17 -1.51 -4.88 12.26
N ILE A 18 -0.33 -5.12 11.69
CA ILE A 18 0.41 -6.37 11.88
C ILE A 18 0.89 -6.50 13.33
N SER A 19 1.42 -5.43 13.93
CA SER A 19 1.98 -5.46 15.29
C SER A 19 0.93 -5.52 16.38
N ASP A 20 -0.11 -4.70 16.25
CA ASP A 20 -1.10 -4.51 17.32
C ASP A 20 -2.23 -5.52 17.20
N ASN A 21 -2.37 -6.14 16.02
CA ASN A 21 -3.40 -7.14 15.69
C ASN A 21 -4.79 -6.73 16.20
N PRO A 22 -5.30 -5.55 15.76
CA PRO A 22 -6.55 -5.00 16.27
C PRO A 22 -7.77 -5.87 15.92
N PHE A 23 -7.62 -6.81 14.98
CA PHE A 23 -8.70 -7.69 14.54
C PHE A 23 -8.77 -9.01 15.31
N GLY A 24 -7.84 -9.27 16.23
CA GLY A 24 -7.84 -10.48 17.07
C GLY A 24 -7.51 -11.77 16.30
N CYS A 25 -6.73 -11.67 15.23
CA CYS A 25 -6.30 -12.83 14.45
C CYS A 25 -5.42 -13.75 15.30
N VAL A 26 -5.47 -15.05 15.08
CA VAL A 26 -4.73 -16.02 15.91
C VAL A 26 -3.66 -16.75 15.11
N ASP A 27 -2.51 -16.99 15.74
CA ASP A 27 -1.44 -17.76 15.12
C ASP A 27 -1.90 -19.19 14.83
N TYR A 28 -1.40 -19.79 13.75
CA TYR A 28 -1.71 -21.17 13.41
C TYR A 28 -0.48 -21.93 12.97
N THR A 29 -0.51 -23.25 13.17
CA THR A 29 0.58 -24.14 12.76
C THR A 29 0.16 -24.90 11.51
N THR A 30 0.98 -24.82 10.45
CA THR A 30 0.76 -25.58 9.23
C THR A 30 0.94 -27.08 9.47
N LYS A 31 0.46 -27.91 8.54
CA LYS A 31 0.67 -29.37 8.61
C LYS A 31 2.16 -29.76 8.64
N ASP A 32 3.02 -28.91 8.10
CA ASP A 32 4.48 -29.09 8.08
C ASP A 32 5.15 -28.61 9.38
N GLY A 33 4.37 -28.18 10.38
CA GLY A 33 4.86 -27.75 11.69
C GLY A 33 5.37 -26.30 11.74
N GLN A 34 5.12 -25.49 10.71
CA GLN A 34 5.52 -24.08 10.71
C GLN A 34 4.45 -23.22 11.38
N THR A 35 4.86 -22.42 12.37
CA THR A 35 4.00 -21.40 12.97
C THR A 35 3.92 -20.18 12.05
N ILE A 36 2.71 -19.75 11.74
CA ILE A 36 2.39 -18.55 10.98
C ILE A 36 1.67 -17.58 11.91
N ASP A 37 2.12 -16.33 11.93
CA ASP A 37 1.51 -15.27 12.71
C ASP A 37 0.05 -15.04 12.27
N GLY A 38 -0.83 -14.67 13.19
CA GLY A 38 -2.25 -14.48 12.92
C GLY A 38 -2.54 -13.40 11.86
N VAL A 39 -1.68 -12.37 11.78
CA VAL A 39 -1.72 -11.35 10.73
C VAL A 39 -0.43 -11.38 9.93
N THR A 40 -0.54 -11.57 8.62
CA THR A 40 0.63 -11.56 7.73
C THR A 40 0.41 -10.71 6.49
N LEU A 41 1.48 -10.11 5.97
CA LEU A 41 1.44 -9.44 4.68
C LEU A 41 1.39 -10.48 3.55
N ASN A 42 0.26 -10.56 2.85
CA ASN A 42 0.05 -11.51 1.76
C ASN A 42 0.58 -10.98 0.42
N ARG A 43 0.25 -9.72 0.09
CA ARG A 43 0.62 -9.09 -1.18
C ARG A 43 0.77 -7.59 -1.00
N GLU A 44 1.79 -7.02 -1.63
CA GLU A 44 1.98 -5.57 -1.69
C GLU A 44 2.41 -5.15 -3.10
N HIS A 45 2.09 -3.92 -3.48
CA HIS A 45 2.69 -3.25 -4.62
C HIS A 45 2.47 -1.74 -4.57
N TYR A 46 3.37 -1.01 -5.20
CA TYR A 46 3.39 0.45 -5.14
C TYR A 46 3.72 0.99 -6.53
N THR A 47 2.92 1.97 -6.98
CA THR A 47 3.14 2.61 -8.29
C THR A 47 3.65 4.02 -8.09
N ALA A 48 4.92 4.25 -8.43
CA ALA A 48 5.47 5.60 -8.50
C ALA A 48 5.00 6.30 -9.78
N LYS A 49 4.81 7.62 -9.71
CA LYS A 49 4.45 8.47 -10.84
C LYS A 49 5.47 9.58 -11.00
N VAL A 50 6.06 9.69 -12.19
CA VAL A 50 7.00 10.76 -12.54
C VAL A 50 6.49 11.48 -13.77
N ASN A 51 6.35 12.80 -13.66
CA ASN A 51 5.96 13.67 -14.76
C ASN A 51 7.21 14.32 -15.36
N PHE A 52 7.28 14.33 -16.68
CA PHE A 52 8.30 15.05 -17.44
C PHE A 52 7.68 16.36 -17.92
N VAL A 53 8.29 17.49 -17.56
CA VAL A 53 7.72 18.84 -17.75
C VAL A 53 8.63 19.77 -18.55
N ASP A 54 8.03 20.71 -19.27
CA ASP A 54 8.75 21.81 -19.92
C ASP A 54 9.19 22.89 -18.92
N GLY A 55 9.90 23.92 -19.41
CA GLY A 55 10.41 25.01 -18.58
C GLY A 55 9.32 25.88 -17.92
N ASN A 56 8.06 25.74 -18.36
CA ASN A 56 6.90 26.42 -17.79
C ASN A 56 6.10 25.51 -16.83
N GLY A 57 6.58 24.28 -16.58
CA GLY A 57 5.92 23.28 -15.74
C GLY A 57 4.77 22.54 -16.45
N LYS A 58 4.57 22.72 -17.75
CA LYS A 58 3.57 21.94 -18.50
C LYS A 58 4.05 20.51 -18.65
N ARG A 59 3.19 19.55 -18.31
CA ARG A 59 3.48 18.12 -18.49
C ARG A 59 3.55 17.75 -19.97
N LEU A 60 4.69 17.21 -20.37
CA LEU A 60 4.97 16.68 -21.70
C LEU A 60 4.80 15.15 -21.76
N GLY A 61 5.10 14.46 -20.65
CA GLY A 61 5.01 13.02 -20.55
C GLY A 61 4.91 12.52 -19.11
N THR A 62 4.68 11.22 -18.96
CA THR A 62 4.62 10.57 -17.64
C THR A 62 5.14 9.14 -17.72
N VAL A 63 5.77 8.68 -16.65
CA VAL A 63 6.19 7.30 -16.44
C VAL A 63 5.54 6.79 -15.16
N SER A 64 5.11 5.53 -15.19
CA SER A 64 4.52 4.82 -14.06
C SER A 64 5.33 3.56 -13.78
N LEU A 65 5.76 3.36 -12.54
CA LEU A 65 6.66 2.27 -12.15
C LEU A 65 5.99 1.44 -11.07
N LEU A 66 5.53 0.24 -11.43
CA LEU A 66 4.99 -0.72 -10.48
C LEU A 66 6.13 -1.47 -9.81
N SER A 67 6.19 -1.41 -8.49
CA SER A 67 7.23 -2.06 -7.69
C SER A 67 6.61 -3.01 -6.67
N PRO A 68 7.21 -4.20 -6.45
CA PRO A 68 6.67 -5.19 -5.51
C PRO A 68 7.01 -4.89 -4.05
N THR A 69 7.82 -3.87 -3.76
CA THR A 69 8.20 -3.46 -2.39
C THR A 69 8.36 -1.96 -2.32
N ILE A 70 8.25 -1.39 -1.11
CA ILE A 70 8.50 0.04 -0.86
C ILE A 70 9.94 0.45 -1.22
N ALA A 71 10.91 -0.42 -0.90
CA ALA A 71 12.31 -0.19 -1.25
C ALA A 71 12.50 -0.08 -2.77
N GLY A 72 11.90 -1.01 -3.54
CA GLY A 72 11.91 -0.95 -5.00
C GLY A 72 11.19 0.28 -5.55
N PHE A 73 10.07 0.67 -4.94
CA PHE A 73 9.32 1.87 -5.31
C PHE A 73 10.14 3.15 -5.19
N ASN A 74 10.86 3.32 -4.07
CA ASN A 74 11.70 4.49 -3.87
C ASN A 74 12.94 4.48 -4.79
N ALA A 75 13.59 3.32 -4.96
CA ALA A 75 14.73 3.19 -5.86
C ALA A 75 14.35 3.46 -7.32
N ASN A 76 13.26 2.85 -7.80
CA ASN A 76 12.78 3.03 -9.16
C ASN A 76 12.35 4.49 -9.43
N ALA A 77 11.68 5.14 -8.47
CA ALA A 77 11.31 6.54 -8.58
C ALA A 77 12.55 7.45 -8.69
N ALA A 78 13.57 7.23 -7.86
CA ALA A 78 14.82 7.98 -7.91
C ALA A 78 15.53 7.81 -9.26
N GLU A 79 15.65 6.57 -9.75
CA GLU A 79 16.29 6.27 -11.04
C GLU A 79 15.63 7.02 -12.21
N ILE A 80 14.30 7.05 -12.25
CA ILE A 80 13.57 7.74 -13.34
C ILE A 80 13.62 9.25 -13.23
N LEU A 81 13.72 9.82 -12.03
CA LEU A 81 13.90 11.27 -11.85
C LEU A 81 15.24 11.73 -12.43
N ASP A 82 16.28 10.91 -12.28
CA ASP A 82 17.63 11.21 -12.76
C ASP A 82 17.90 10.74 -14.20
N ASN A 83 16.95 10.04 -14.83
CA ASN A 83 17.13 9.47 -16.17
C ASN A 83 17.15 10.54 -17.27
N THR A 84 18.36 10.89 -17.71
CA THR A 84 18.60 11.91 -18.75
C THR A 84 18.11 11.48 -20.14
N ALA A 85 18.18 10.20 -20.46
CA ALA A 85 17.78 9.67 -21.76
C ALA A 85 16.27 9.78 -21.98
N ILE A 86 15.45 9.35 -21.00
CA ILE A 86 13.99 9.49 -21.07
C ILE A 86 13.61 10.97 -21.05
N LYS A 87 14.25 11.79 -20.23
CA LYS A 87 14.00 13.24 -20.19
C LYS A 87 14.22 13.89 -21.56
N ALA A 88 15.34 13.57 -22.22
CA ALA A 88 15.65 14.07 -23.56
C ALA A 88 14.67 13.54 -24.61
N ALA A 89 14.32 12.25 -24.56
CA ALA A 89 13.34 11.66 -25.49
C ALA A 89 11.94 12.29 -25.36
N MET A 90 11.56 12.71 -24.16
CA MET A 90 10.30 13.41 -23.88
C MET A 90 10.35 14.91 -24.23
N GLY A 91 11.51 15.45 -24.61
CA GLY A 91 11.72 16.89 -24.84
C GLY A 91 11.54 17.74 -23.56
N ALA A 92 11.72 17.12 -22.39
CA ALA A 92 11.46 17.75 -21.11
C ALA A 92 12.69 18.45 -20.53
N THR A 93 12.43 19.47 -19.71
CA THR A 93 13.47 20.20 -18.98
C THR A 93 13.72 19.61 -17.59
N ALA A 94 12.68 19.05 -16.99
CA ALA A 94 12.73 18.43 -15.66
C ALA A 94 11.85 17.19 -15.57
N ALA A 95 12.21 16.30 -14.65
CA ALA A 95 11.37 15.21 -14.18
C ALA A 95 10.94 15.52 -12.74
N VAL A 96 9.67 15.33 -12.41
CA VAL A 96 9.09 15.70 -11.11
C VAL A 96 8.23 14.55 -10.61
N ARG A 97 8.41 14.16 -9.35
CA ARG A 97 7.62 13.11 -8.70
C ARG A 97 6.21 13.62 -8.42
N ASP A 98 5.21 12.86 -8.86
CA ASP A 98 3.79 13.18 -8.68
C ASP A 98 3.20 12.34 -7.55
N THR A 99 3.59 12.69 -6.32
CA THR A 99 3.20 11.98 -5.08
C THR A 99 1.69 11.91 -4.88
N ASN A 100 0.94 12.87 -5.43
CA ASN A 100 -0.53 12.89 -5.38
C ASN A 100 -1.19 11.80 -6.24
N ARG A 101 -0.48 11.26 -7.24
CA ARG A 101 -0.97 10.22 -8.16
C ARG A 101 -0.35 8.85 -7.94
N GLU A 102 0.53 8.71 -6.96
CA GLU A 102 1.07 7.42 -6.56
C GLU A 102 -0.03 6.55 -5.96
N THR A 103 0.06 5.24 -6.19
CA THR A 103 -0.90 4.26 -5.66
C THR A 103 -0.19 3.27 -4.76
N TYR A 104 -0.78 3.00 -3.60
CA TYR A 104 -0.25 2.05 -2.64
C TYR A 104 -1.27 0.94 -2.43
N TYR A 105 -0.79 -0.29 -2.34
CA TYR A 105 -1.59 -1.47 -2.12
C TYR A 105 -0.87 -2.39 -1.15
N ALA A 106 -1.56 -2.79 -0.09
CA ALA A 106 -1.14 -3.86 0.80
C ALA A 106 -2.37 -4.71 1.13
N GLN A 107 -2.23 -6.03 1.04
CA GLN A 107 -3.23 -6.98 1.44
C GLN A 107 -2.67 -7.82 2.58
N LEU A 108 -3.32 -7.73 3.72
CA LEU A 108 -3.06 -8.58 4.86
C LEU A 108 -3.96 -9.81 4.80
N LYS A 109 -3.41 -10.93 5.24
CA LYS A 109 -4.15 -12.14 5.56
C LYS A 109 -4.31 -12.18 7.08
N CYS A 110 -5.55 -12.34 7.53
CA CYS A 110 -5.87 -12.59 8.93
C CYS A 110 -6.43 -14.01 9.05
N HIS A 111 -5.92 -14.75 10.04
CA HIS A 111 -6.47 -16.02 10.46
C HIS A 111 -7.43 -15.81 11.63
N ASP A 112 -8.72 -16.05 11.42
CA ASP A 112 -9.74 -15.89 12.46
C ASP A 112 -9.73 -17.05 13.46
N SER A 113 -10.18 -16.78 14.69
CA SER A 113 -10.31 -17.80 15.74
C SER A 113 -11.27 -18.96 15.40
N SER A 114 -12.20 -18.77 14.45
CA SER A 114 -13.05 -19.83 13.89
C SER A 114 -12.29 -20.81 12.98
N GLY A 115 -11.06 -20.45 12.56
CA GLY A 115 -10.21 -21.23 11.66
C GLY A 115 -10.28 -20.81 10.18
N ASP A 116 -11.10 -19.81 9.85
CA ASP A 116 -11.20 -19.26 8.50
C ASP A 116 -10.21 -18.10 8.27
N ASP A 117 -9.72 -18.01 7.03
CA ASP A 117 -8.87 -16.91 6.60
C ASP A 117 -9.67 -15.83 5.87
N TYR A 118 -9.43 -14.57 6.22
CA TYR A 118 -9.95 -13.43 5.46
C TYR A 118 -8.86 -12.44 5.11
N TYR A 119 -9.15 -11.54 4.17
CA TYR A 119 -8.19 -10.58 3.67
C TYR A 119 -8.63 -9.15 3.95
N VAL A 120 -7.70 -8.35 4.47
CA VAL A 120 -7.88 -6.91 4.67
C VAL A 120 -6.96 -6.18 3.69
N THR A 121 -7.56 -5.46 2.75
CA THR A 121 -6.86 -4.76 1.68
C THR A 121 -6.86 -3.26 1.94
N PHE A 122 -5.67 -2.70 2.04
CA PHE A 122 -5.41 -1.28 2.22
C PHE A 122 -5.03 -0.64 0.88
N THR A 123 -5.68 0.48 0.59
CA THR A 123 -5.21 1.45 -0.41
C THR A 123 -5.06 2.82 0.27
N ARG A 124 -4.60 3.83 -0.48
CA ARG A 124 -4.49 5.21 0.04
C ARG A 124 -5.79 5.81 0.58
N LYS A 125 -6.94 5.25 0.19
CA LYS A 125 -8.26 5.85 0.42
C LYS A 125 -9.30 4.87 0.98
N THR A 126 -8.97 3.60 1.04
CA THR A 126 -9.97 2.57 1.31
C THR A 126 -9.37 1.41 2.08
N VAL A 127 -10.11 0.91 3.04
CA VAL A 127 -9.94 -0.43 3.58
C VAL A 127 -11.07 -1.30 3.02
N ARG A 128 -10.72 -2.48 2.51
CA ARG A 128 -11.68 -3.46 1.99
C ARG A 128 -11.41 -4.82 2.60
N ILE A 129 -12.45 -5.43 3.12
CA ILE A 129 -12.44 -6.83 3.57
C ILE A 129 -12.98 -7.75 2.47
N SER A 130 -12.49 -8.99 2.44
CA SER A 130 -12.98 -10.05 1.55
C SER A 130 -12.78 -11.43 2.16
N SER A 131 -13.55 -12.41 1.68
CA SER A 131 -13.54 -13.81 2.14
C SER A 131 -13.95 -14.04 3.60
N TYR A 132 -14.50 -13.03 4.28
CA TYR A 132 -15.09 -13.19 5.61
C TYR A 132 -16.44 -13.90 5.52
N GLN A 133 -16.75 -14.74 6.51
CA GLN A 133 -18.03 -15.46 6.64
C GLN A 133 -18.93 -14.90 7.76
N ASP A 134 -18.35 -14.16 8.69
CA ASP A 134 -19.03 -13.61 9.86
C ASP A 134 -19.10 -12.07 9.76
N ASP A 135 -20.30 -11.51 9.87
CA ASP A 135 -20.52 -10.06 9.89
C ASP A 135 -19.85 -9.38 11.10
N ALA A 136 -19.56 -10.13 12.18
CA ALA A 136 -18.78 -9.63 13.31
C ALA A 136 -17.36 -9.19 12.87
N ILE A 137 -16.73 -9.90 11.92
CA ILE A 137 -15.42 -9.51 11.36
C ILE A 137 -15.54 -8.15 10.69
N ARG A 138 -16.62 -7.94 9.93
CA ARG A 138 -16.87 -6.67 9.28
C ARG A 138 -17.04 -5.54 10.29
N THR A 139 -17.84 -5.75 11.32
CA THR A 139 -18.05 -4.74 12.39
C THR A 139 -16.76 -4.40 13.11
N THR A 140 -15.90 -5.38 13.42
CA THR A 140 -14.59 -5.16 14.04
C THR A 140 -13.70 -4.28 13.15
N VAL A 141 -13.60 -4.61 11.86
CA VAL A 141 -12.76 -3.84 10.93
C VAL A 141 -13.31 -2.43 10.68
N GLU A 142 -14.64 -2.27 10.56
CA GLU A 142 -15.27 -0.96 10.41
C GLU A 142 -15.05 -0.09 11.65
N THR A 143 -15.25 -0.63 12.85
CA THR A 143 -15.03 0.09 14.13
C THR A 143 -13.57 0.54 14.26
N TRP A 144 -12.63 -0.36 13.96
CA TRP A 144 -11.21 0.00 13.94
C TRP A 144 -10.91 1.09 12.90
N ALA A 145 -11.50 1.00 11.70
CA ALA A 145 -11.25 1.98 10.63
C ALA A 145 -11.77 3.38 11.00
N ASP A 146 -12.92 3.48 11.69
CA ASP A 146 -13.49 4.73 12.19
C ASP A 146 -12.60 5.41 13.23
N ASP A 147 -11.84 4.64 14.02
CA ASP A 147 -10.88 5.19 15.01
C ASP A 147 -9.57 5.67 14.36
N VAL A 148 -9.27 5.24 13.13
CA VAL A 148 -8.04 5.62 12.42
C VAL A 148 -8.26 6.90 11.62
N THR A 149 -7.76 8.02 12.15
CA THR A 149 -7.93 9.36 11.55
C THR A 149 -7.40 9.50 10.10
N SER A 150 -6.46 8.65 9.67
CA SER A 150 -5.94 8.64 8.30
C SER A 150 -6.84 7.90 7.29
N LEU A 151 -7.90 7.23 7.77
CA LEU A 151 -8.80 6.39 6.96
C LEU A 151 -10.22 6.95 6.83
N ASP A 152 -10.67 7.76 7.80
CA ASP A 152 -10.91 9.18 7.54
C ASP A 152 -11.80 9.53 6.34
#